data_AF-A0A0F8XDC7-F1
#
_entry.id   AF-A0A0F8XDC7-F1
#
_cell.length_a   1.000
_cell.length_b   1.000
_cell.length_c   1.000
_cell.angle_alpha   90.00
_cell.angle_beta   90.00
_cell.angle_gamma   90.00
#
_symmetry.space_group_name_H-M   'P 1'
#
loop_
_entity.id
_entity.type
_entity.pdbx_description
1 polymer ?
#
loop_
_entity_poly.entity_id
_entity_poly.type
_entity_poly.pdbx_seq_one_letter_code
_entity_poly.pdbx_strand_id
1 'polypeptide(L)'
;MKYNICVPLPVRSVNVSEIATTIKKVVSLSPNLIELRFDYIDDVQKLTKDFVTSLLSRIQPKIPVICTLRDYTEGGNKEIKATERLQLLKLIIESKPNYVDIEINTKTNFLRDIINKTIQNKVNLIFSYHDFKKTPNYIEASNHLENFLTKLKEEMLIDPKVVEKSIFKFIFTANSFEDNMLPLKLCKMKSSKKQKLVSFCMGDLGIFSRIFCIFSGSVLTYCSYKDKTAPGQININKLRNTLKLLNFRT
;
A
#
# COMPACT_ATOMS: atom_id res chain seq x y z
N MET A 1 -1.99 -22.51 1.18
CA MET A 1 -2.11 -21.21 1.89
C MET A 1 -2.95 -20.26 1.05
N LYS A 2 -3.76 -19.37 1.64
CA LYS A 2 -4.50 -18.34 0.87
C LYS A 2 -3.64 -17.07 0.82
N TYR A 3 -3.10 -16.77 -0.36
CA TYR A 3 -2.30 -15.56 -0.57
C TYR A 3 -3.20 -14.33 -0.72
N ASN A 4 -2.81 -13.19 -0.13
CA ASN A 4 -3.53 -11.94 -0.33
C ASN A 4 -2.97 -11.18 -1.54
N ILE A 5 -3.83 -10.95 -2.52
CA ILE A 5 -3.51 -10.19 -3.73
C ILE A 5 -4.25 -8.85 -3.68
N CYS A 6 -3.50 -7.77 -3.79
CA CYS A 6 -4.02 -6.41 -3.93
C CYS A 6 -3.97 -5.96 -5.41
N VAL A 7 -5.05 -5.35 -5.88
CA VAL A 7 -5.11 -4.69 -7.20
C VAL A 7 -5.24 -3.19 -7.00
N PRO A 8 -4.23 -2.39 -7.33
CA PRO A 8 -4.33 -0.94 -7.34
C PRO A 8 -5.08 -0.46 -8.59
N LEU A 9 -5.91 0.56 -8.40
CA LEU A 9 -6.72 1.22 -9.41
C LEU A 9 -6.45 2.73 -9.38
N PRO A 10 -5.93 3.31 -10.48
CA PRO A 10 -5.79 4.76 -10.57
C PRO A 10 -7.17 5.43 -10.64
N VAL A 11 -7.42 6.39 -9.75
CA VAL A 11 -8.63 7.22 -9.75
C VAL A 11 -8.31 8.49 -10.54
N ARG A 12 -8.63 8.50 -11.83
CA ARG A 12 -8.30 9.63 -12.73
C ARG A 12 -9.34 10.75 -12.70
N SER A 13 -10.61 10.38 -12.64
CA SER A 13 -11.73 11.31 -12.68
C SER A 13 -12.59 11.21 -11.42
N VAL A 14 -13.23 12.32 -11.06
CA VAL A 14 -14.27 12.40 -10.02
C VAL A 14 -15.65 11.95 -10.54
N ASN A 15 -15.73 11.50 -11.79
CA ASN A 15 -16.94 10.90 -12.33
C ASN A 15 -17.03 9.42 -11.92
N VAL A 16 -17.99 9.12 -11.04
CA VAL A 16 -18.20 7.75 -10.55
C VAL A 16 -18.45 6.76 -11.69
N SER A 17 -19.14 7.15 -12.77
CA SER A 17 -19.47 6.23 -13.86
C SER A 17 -18.24 5.76 -14.62
N GLU A 18 -17.21 6.61 -14.75
CA GLU A 18 -15.98 6.30 -15.47
C GLU A 18 -15.18 5.20 -14.77
N ILE A 19 -15.03 5.27 -13.45
CA ILE A 19 -14.30 4.26 -12.68
C ILE A 19 -15.17 3.05 -12.29
N ALA A 20 -16.49 3.20 -12.18
CA ALA A 20 -17.40 2.13 -11.76
C ALA A 20 -17.31 0.89 -12.66
N THR A 21 -17.13 1.08 -13.97
CA THR A 21 -16.96 -0.04 -14.91
C THR A 21 -15.68 -0.83 -14.62
N THR A 22 -14.57 -0.13 -14.34
CA THR A 22 -13.29 -0.75 -13.97
C THR A 22 -13.39 -1.46 -12.63
N ILE A 23 -14.00 -0.83 -11.62
CA ILE A 23 -14.25 -1.43 -10.31
C ILE A 23 -15.07 -2.72 -10.47
N LYS A 24 -16.18 -2.69 -11.21
CA LYS A 24 -17.02 -3.89 -11.44
C LYS A 24 -16.21 -5.04 -12.05
N LYS A 25 -15.37 -4.74 -13.05
CA LYS A 25 -14.50 -5.74 -13.67
C LYS A 25 -13.48 -6.30 -12.67
N VAL A 26 -12.79 -5.45 -11.90
CA VAL A 26 -11.81 -5.92 -10.89
C VAL A 26 -12.47 -6.71 -9.77
N VAL A 27 -13.64 -6.28 -9.28
CA VAL A 27 -14.41 -7.02 -8.27
C VAL A 27 -14.81 -8.41 -8.78
N SER A 28 -15.15 -8.56 -10.07
CA SER A 28 -15.44 -9.87 -10.67
C SER A 28 -14.22 -10.80 -10.68
N LEU A 29 -13.00 -10.24 -10.72
CA LEU A 29 -11.77 -11.01 -10.57
C LEU A 29 -11.52 -11.44 -9.12
N SER A 30 -12.32 -11.00 -8.14
CA SER A 30 -12.23 -11.40 -6.73
C SER A 30 -10.81 -11.28 -6.12
N PRO A 31 -10.11 -10.13 -6.22
CA PRO A 31 -8.88 -9.91 -5.47
C PRO A 31 -9.17 -9.91 -3.96
N ASN A 32 -8.13 -10.06 -3.14
CA ASN A 32 -8.28 -10.02 -1.69
C ASN A 32 -8.39 -8.58 -1.19
N LEU A 33 -7.76 -7.63 -1.88
CA LEU A 33 -7.85 -6.20 -1.61
C LEU A 33 -7.89 -5.40 -2.91
N ILE A 34 -8.48 -4.22 -2.87
CA ILE A 34 -8.36 -3.20 -3.92
C ILE A 34 -7.70 -1.96 -3.30
N GLU A 35 -6.71 -1.38 -3.97
CA GLU A 35 -6.14 -0.08 -3.60
C GLU A 35 -6.69 0.99 -4.55
N LEU A 36 -7.31 2.04 -4.03
CA LEU A 36 -7.70 3.22 -4.80
C LEU A 36 -6.57 4.26 -4.70
N ARG A 37 -5.94 4.56 -5.83
CA ARG A 37 -4.83 5.51 -5.96
C ARG A 37 -5.38 6.88 -6.38
N PHE A 38 -5.57 7.75 -5.39
CA PHE A 38 -6.13 9.09 -5.57
C PHE A 38 -5.12 10.11 -6.10
N ASP A 39 -3.81 9.81 -6.07
CA ASP A 39 -2.78 10.67 -6.66
C ASP A 39 -2.85 10.73 -8.19
N TYR A 40 -3.66 9.88 -8.83
CA TYR A 40 -3.93 9.94 -10.26
C TYR A 40 -5.04 10.92 -10.66
N ILE A 41 -5.67 11.60 -9.70
CA ILE A 41 -6.85 12.41 -9.97
C ILE A 41 -6.49 13.69 -10.75
N ASP A 42 -7.20 13.92 -11.85
CA ASP A 42 -6.95 15.03 -12.77
C ASP A 42 -7.21 16.37 -12.08
N ASP A 43 -8.22 16.44 -11.20
CA ASP A 43 -8.60 17.63 -10.45
C ASP A 43 -8.84 17.27 -8.97
N VAL A 44 -7.84 17.57 -8.14
CA VAL A 44 -7.84 17.24 -6.69
C VAL A 44 -8.87 18.06 -5.92
N GLN A 45 -9.24 19.25 -6.41
CA GLN A 45 -10.18 20.13 -5.73
C GLN A 45 -11.62 19.59 -5.79
N LYS A 46 -11.90 18.73 -6.76
CA LYS A 46 -13.20 18.06 -6.91
C LYS A 46 -13.32 16.78 -6.09
N LEU A 47 -12.27 16.35 -5.40
CA LEU A 47 -12.31 15.15 -4.57
C LEU A 47 -13.16 15.40 -3.32
N THR A 48 -14.37 14.84 -3.28
CA THR A 48 -15.29 14.97 -2.14
C THR A 48 -15.44 13.67 -1.35
N LYS A 49 -15.88 13.79 -0.09
CA LYS A 49 -16.18 12.64 0.77
C LYS A 49 -17.25 11.73 0.14
N ASP A 50 -18.27 12.34 -0.46
CA ASP A 50 -19.37 11.60 -1.09
C ASP A 50 -18.90 10.82 -2.31
N PHE A 51 -17.99 11.38 -3.09
CA PHE A 51 -17.35 10.66 -4.19
C PHE A 51 -16.59 9.43 -3.68
N VAL A 52 -15.73 9.60 -2.68
CA VAL A 52 -14.97 8.47 -2.09
C VAL A 52 -15.93 7.42 -1.51
N THR A 53 -16.95 7.85 -0.76
CA THR A 53 -17.98 6.97 -0.19
C THR A 53 -18.74 6.20 -1.28
N SER A 54 -19.07 6.85 -2.39
CA SER A 54 -19.69 6.22 -3.56
C SER A 54 -18.81 5.12 -4.13
N LEU A 55 -17.50 5.35 -4.30
CA LEU A 55 -16.57 4.31 -4.74
C LEU A 55 -16.48 3.15 -3.75
N LEU A 56 -16.36 3.45 -2.46
CA LEU A 56 -16.26 2.43 -1.41
C LEU A 56 -17.51 1.55 -1.35
N SER A 57 -18.71 2.11 -1.51
CA SER A 57 -19.98 1.36 -1.51
C SER A 57 -20.09 0.30 -2.61
N ARG A 58 -19.28 0.44 -3.68
CA ARG A 58 -19.25 -0.51 -4.81
C ARG A 58 -18.28 -1.68 -4.59
N ILE A 59 -17.46 -1.62 -3.53
CA ILE A 59 -16.39 -2.57 -3.26
C ILE A 59 -16.57 -3.23 -1.89
N GLN A 60 -16.84 -2.42 -0.86
CA GLN A 60 -17.12 -2.87 0.49
C GLN A 60 -18.58 -3.34 0.65
N PRO A 61 -18.87 -4.27 1.58
CA PRO A 61 -17.94 -4.96 2.47
C PRO A 61 -17.25 -6.17 1.82
N LYS A 62 -17.57 -6.48 0.55
CA LYS A 62 -17.11 -7.71 -0.13
C LYS A 62 -15.59 -7.81 -0.24
N ILE A 63 -14.92 -6.71 -0.54
CA ILE A 63 -13.46 -6.64 -0.66
C ILE A 63 -12.95 -5.46 0.18
N PRO A 64 -11.97 -5.66 1.07
CA PRO A 64 -11.32 -4.58 1.78
C PRO A 64 -10.65 -3.58 0.83
N VAL A 65 -10.79 -2.29 1.12
CA VAL A 65 -10.22 -1.20 0.34
C VAL A 65 -9.08 -0.51 1.08
N ILE A 66 -7.97 -0.32 0.38
CA ILE A 66 -6.88 0.59 0.75
C ILE A 66 -7.09 1.90 -0.02
N CYS A 67 -7.14 3.03 0.67
CA CYS A 67 -7.07 4.32 0.00
C CYS A 67 -5.66 4.90 0.14
N THR A 68 -5.08 5.30 -0.98
CA THR A 68 -3.70 5.78 -1.07
C THR A 68 -3.68 7.08 -1.86
N LEU A 69 -3.13 8.14 -1.26
CA LEU A 69 -2.81 9.40 -1.94
C LEU A 69 -1.30 9.55 -1.93
N ARG A 70 -0.60 8.80 -2.79
CA ARG A 70 0.86 8.65 -2.76
C ARG A 70 1.54 10.00 -2.92
N ASP A 71 2.51 10.28 -2.05
CA ASP A 71 3.36 11.47 -2.15
C ASP A 71 4.17 11.47 -3.46
N TYR A 72 4.30 12.63 -4.11
CA TYR A 72 5.03 12.77 -5.37
C TYR A 72 6.52 12.38 -5.24
N THR A 73 7.13 12.66 -4.08
CA THR A 73 8.53 12.30 -3.81
C THR A 73 8.75 10.79 -3.66
N GLU A 74 7.67 10.04 -3.40
CA GLU A 74 7.64 8.57 -3.38
C GLU A 74 6.87 8.00 -4.58
N GLY A 75 6.94 8.67 -5.75
CA GLY A 75 6.41 8.16 -7.01
C GLY A 75 4.89 8.27 -7.18
N GLY A 76 4.25 9.21 -6.48
CA GLY A 76 2.88 9.63 -6.75
C GLY A 76 2.76 10.30 -8.11
N ASN A 77 1.60 10.17 -8.75
CA ASN A 77 1.39 10.67 -10.11
C ASN A 77 1.22 12.20 -10.18
N LYS A 78 0.83 12.84 -9.06
CA LYS A 78 0.55 14.27 -9.00
C LYS A 78 1.19 14.91 -7.77
N GLU A 79 1.85 16.03 -7.98
CA GLU A 79 2.34 16.88 -6.90
C GLU A 79 1.18 17.67 -6.28
N ILE A 80 1.00 17.53 -4.96
CA ILE A 80 -0.07 18.17 -4.20
C ILE A 80 0.58 18.85 -3.00
N LYS A 81 0.20 20.10 -2.75
CA LYS A 81 0.73 20.86 -1.60
C LYS A 81 0.43 20.13 -0.30
N ALA A 82 1.38 20.10 0.63
CA ALA A 82 1.25 19.33 1.87
C ALA A 82 -0.02 19.68 2.67
N THR A 83 -0.41 20.95 2.75
CA THR A 83 -1.63 21.40 3.44
C THR A 83 -2.90 20.87 2.78
N GLU A 84 -2.97 20.89 1.46
CA GLU A 84 -4.08 20.34 0.67
C GLU A 84 -4.12 18.81 0.80
N ARG A 85 -2.98 18.14 0.64
CA ARG A 85 -2.85 16.68 0.79
C ARG A 85 -3.33 16.20 2.15
N LEU A 86 -3.02 16.93 3.23
CA LEU A 86 -3.50 16.63 4.59
C LEU A 86 -5.04 16.66 4.66
N GLN A 87 -5.68 17.67 4.06
CA GLN A 87 -7.14 17.78 4.07
C GLN A 87 -7.79 16.67 3.25
N LEU A 88 -7.24 16.36 2.07
CA LEU A 88 -7.73 15.28 1.22
C LEU A 88 -7.62 13.91 1.93
N LEU A 89 -6.50 13.63 2.61
CA LEU A 89 -6.35 12.42 3.41
C LEU A 89 -7.36 12.36 4.57
N LYS A 90 -7.59 13.47 5.29
CA LYS A 90 -8.61 13.53 6.36
C LYS A 90 -10.00 13.21 5.81
N LEU A 91 -10.36 13.76 4.65
CA LEU A 91 -11.61 13.50 3.95
C LEU A 91 -11.73 12.03 3.50
N ILE A 92 -10.66 11.44 2.96
CA ILE A 92 -10.60 10.02 2.60
C ILE A 92 -10.84 9.15 3.84
N ILE A 93 -10.20 9.47 4.97
CA ILE A 93 -10.36 8.73 6.24
C ILE A 93 -11.80 8.82 6.75
N GLU A 94 -12.43 9.98 6.67
CA GLU A 94 -13.84 10.16 7.07
C GLU A 94 -14.83 9.36 6.22
N SER A 95 -14.43 8.96 5.01
CA SER A 95 -15.19 8.06 4.14
C SER A 95 -15.11 6.60 4.59
N LYS A 96 -14.28 6.30 5.61
CA LYS A 96 -14.13 5.00 6.28
C LYS A 96 -13.71 3.84 5.36
N PRO A 97 -12.59 3.95 4.61
CA PRO A 97 -11.98 2.79 3.99
C PRO A 97 -11.45 1.80 5.05
N ASN A 98 -11.14 0.57 4.66
CA ASN A 98 -10.58 -0.40 5.60
C ASN A 98 -9.14 -0.04 6.00
N TYR A 99 -8.39 0.54 5.06
CA TYR A 99 -7.02 1.01 5.25
C TYR A 99 -6.78 2.36 4.59
N VAL A 100 -5.88 3.16 5.19
CA VAL A 100 -5.24 4.31 4.54
C VAL A 100 -3.73 4.12 4.56
N ASP A 101 -3.09 4.40 3.43
CA ASP A 101 -1.63 4.39 3.26
C ASP A 101 -1.06 5.80 3.49
N ILE A 102 -0.03 5.90 4.33
CA ILE A 102 0.72 7.13 4.63
C ILE A 102 2.22 6.83 4.71
N GLU A 103 3.04 7.69 4.12
CA GLU A 103 4.49 7.50 4.05
C GLU A 103 5.17 7.75 5.40
N ILE A 104 6.14 6.91 5.76
CA ILE A 104 6.89 7.02 7.03
C ILE A 104 7.71 8.32 7.12
N ASN A 105 8.12 8.87 5.98
CA ASN A 105 8.88 10.11 5.88
C ASN A 105 8.01 11.36 6.01
N THR A 106 6.69 11.20 6.17
CA THR A 106 5.77 12.30 6.46
C THR A 106 6.21 13.04 7.72
N LYS A 107 6.17 14.39 7.66
CA LYS A 107 6.52 15.27 8.80
C LYS A 107 5.69 14.90 10.04
N THR A 108 6.31 14.94 11.21
CA THR A 108 5.72 14.46 12.47
C THR A 108 4.32 15.02 12.78
N ASN A 109 4.12 16.34 12.62
CA ASN A 109 2.82 16.96 12.87
C ASN A 109 1.73 16.47 11.90
N PHE A 110 2.06 16.36 10.60
CA PHE A 110 1.15 15.80 9.60
C PHE A 110 0.81 14.35 9.95
N LEU A 111 1.83 13.52 10.23
CA LEU A 111 1.64 12.12 10.54
C LEU A 111 0.76 11.93 11.80
N ARG A 112 0.98 12.74 12.84
CA ARG A 112 0.17 12.73 14.07
C ARG A 112 -1.30 13.02 13.76
N ASP A 113 -1.57 14.03 12.95
CA ASP A 113 -2.93 14.38 12.52
C ASP A 113 -3.63 13.22 11.81
N ILE A 114 -2.93 12.55 10.89
CA ILE A 114 -3.47 11.40 10.15
C ILE A 114 -3.74 10.22 11.08
N ILE A 115 -2.78 9.87 11.95
CA ILE A 115 -2.95 8.76 12.89
C ILE A 115 -4.16 9.02 13.80
N ASN A 116 -4.26 10.21 14.38
CA ASN A 116 -5.40 10.58 15.22
C ASN A 116 -6.73 10.48 14.47
N LYS A 117 -6.78 10.98 13.23
CA LYS A 117 -7.98 10.90 12.39
C LYS A 117 -8.38 9.46 12.08
N THR A 118 -7.41 8.57 11.81
CA THR A 118 -7.68 7.14 11.58
C THR A 118 -8.23 6.44 12.82
N ILE A 119 -7.68 6.73 14.01
CA ILE A 119 -8.17 6.17 15.28
C ILE A 119 -9.62 6.60 15.53
N GLN A 120 -9.93 7.90 15.38
CA GLN A 120 -11.28 8.44 15.54
C GLN A 120 -12.30 7.79 14.60
N ASN A 121 -11.88 7.46 13.37
CA ASN A 121 -12.76 6.89 12.34
C ASN A 121 -12.70 5.35 12.27
N LYS A 122 -11.91 4.69 13.14
CA LYS A 122 -11.70 3.24 13.15
C LYS A 122 -11.17 2.68 11.81
N VAL A 123 -10.28 3.44 11.18
CA VAL A 123 -9.60 3.07 9.92
C VAL A 123 -8.22 2.51 10.24
N ASN A 124 -7.79 1.44 9.57
CA ASN A 124 -6.45 0.88 9.80
C ASN A 124 -5.39 1.65 8.99
N LEU A 125 -4.13 1.57 9.44
CA LEU A 125 -3.00 2.26 8.81
C LEU A 125 -2.08 1.29 8.06
N ILE A 126 -1.60 1.76 6.92
CA ILE A 126 -0.41 1.23 6.23
C ILE A 126 0.65 2.32 6.27
N PHE A 127 1.76 2.03 6.95
CA PHE A 127 2.94 2.90 6.97
C PHE A 127 3.89 2.46 5.87
N SER A 128 4.08 3.30 4.85
CA SER A 128 4.79 2.91 3.64
C SER A 128 6.10 3.67 3.43
N TYR A 129 7.02 3.04 2.70
CA TYR A 129 8.28 3.61 2.25
C TYR A 129 8.62 3.07 0.87
N HIS A 130 9.04 3.95 -0.02
CA HIS A 130 9.42 3.59 -1.38
C HIS A 130 10.78 4.17 -1.75
N ASP A 131 11.72 3.31 -2.12
CA ASP A 131 12.99 3.70 -2.76
C ASP A 131 12.93 3.36 -4.26
N PHE A 132 12.78 4.39 -5.08
CA PHE A 132 12.71 4.27 -6.55
C PHE A 132 14.09 4.18 -7.21
N LYS A 133 15.18 4.23 -6.44
CA LYS A 133 16.54 4.28 -6.97
C LYS A 133 17.34 3.01 -6.67
N LYS A 134 17.19 2.46 -5.47
CA LYS A 134 18.03 1.33 -5.03
C LYS A 134 17.31 0.39 -4.08
N THR A 135 17.98 -0.72 -3.82
CA THR A 135 17.74 -1.56 -2.65
C THR A 135 18.85 -1.30 -1.64
N PRO A 136 18.53 -0.87 -0.41
CA PRO A 136 19.53 -0.62 0.62
C PRO A 136 20.13 -1.93 1.13
N ASN A 137 21.16 -1.87 1.96
CA ASN A 137 21.60 -3.08 2.68
C ASN A 137 20.64 -3.40 3.84
N TYR A 138 20.77 -4.59 4.43
CA TYR A 138 19.90 -5.05 5.50
C TYR A 138 19.92 -4.16 6.75
N ILE A 139 21.07 -3.60 7.11
CA ILE A 139 21.22 -2.74 8.29
C ILE A 139 20.48 -1.43 8.05
N GLU A 140 20.68 -0.79 6.90
CA GLU A 140 20.01 0.45 6.50
C GLU A 140 18.47 0.25 6.48
N ALA A 141 17.98 -0.81 5.85
CA ALA A 141 16.55 -1.12 5.81
C ALA A 141 15.95 -1.38 7.21
N SER A 142 16.69 -2.10 8.06
CA SER A 142 16.25 -2.39 9.43
C SER A 142 16.21 -1.10 10.25
N ASN A 143 17.24 -0.27 10.16
CA ASN A 143 17.31 1.01 10.85
C ASN A 143 16.18 1.95 10.44
N HIS A 144 15.80 2.00 9.16
CA HIS A 144 14.65 2.81 8.73
C HIS A 144 13.37 2.42 9.46
N LEU A 145 13.11 1.11 9.60
CA LEU A 145 11.92 0.64 10.31
C LEU A 145 12.02 0.86 11.82
N GLU A 146 13.14 0.51 12.45
CA GLU A 146 13.30 0.69 13.89
C GLU A 146 13.27 2.18 14.29
N ASN A 147 13.93 3.06 13.53
CA ASN A 147 13.86 4.51 13.77
C ASN A 147 12.43 5.03 13.66
N PHE A 148 11.66 4.55 12.68
CA PHE A 148 10.27 4.95 12.54
C PHE A 148 9.40 4.43 13.70
N LEU A 149 9.64 3.20 14.18
CA LEU A 149 8.97 2.66 15.37
C LEU A 149 9.30 3.48 16.63
N THR A 150 10.57 3.84 16.81
CA THR A 150 11.04 4.72 17.89
C THR A 150 10.36 6.09 17.80
N LYS A 151 10.32 6.72 16.62
CA LYS A 151 9.59 7.97 16.40
C LYS A 151 8.11 7.86 16.79
N LEU A 152 7.42 6.80 16.38
CA LEU A 152 6.02 6.58 16.73
C LEU A 152 5.81 6.44 18.25
N LYS A 153 6.70 5.70 18.92
CA LYS A 153 6.57 5.38 20.35
C LYS A 153 7.04 6.51 21.26
N GLU A 154 8.21 7.08 21.00
CA GLU A 154 8.92 7.96 21.92
C GLU A 154 8.67 9.45 21.60
N GLU A 155 8.68 9.84 20.32
CA GLU A 155 8.43 11.23 19.93
C GLU A 155 6.93 11.53 19.79
N MET A 156 6.17 10.57 19.26
CA MET A 156 4.76 10.75 18.95
C MET A 156 3.81 10.18 19.99
N LEU A 157 4.31 9.35 20.91
CA LEU A 157 3.54 8.72 21.99
C LEU A 157 2.29 7.98 21.46
N ILE A 158 2.40 7.35 20.29
CA ILE A 158 1.31 6.58 19.69
C ILE A 158 1.09 5.29 20.47
N ASP A 159 -0.18 4.96 20.76
CA ASP A 159 -0.56 3.71 21.42
C ASP A 159 0.06 2.50 20.69
N PRO A 160 0.85 1.66 21.39
CA PRO A 160 1.44 0.45 20.81
C PRO A 160 0.44 -0.45 20.07
N LYS A 161 -0.83 -0.50 20.50
CA LYS A 161 -1.88 -1.28 19.82
C LYS A 161 -2.19 -0.78 18.41
N VAL A 162 -2.03 0.53 18.16
CA VAL A 162 -2.17 1.10 16.81
C VAL A 162 -1.02 0.61 15.93
N VAL A 163 0.20 0.63 16.47
CA VAL A 163 1.41 0.18 15.77
C VAL A 163 1.34 -1.32 15.46
N GLU A 164 0.95 -2.16 16.42
CA GLU A 164 0.79 -3.61 16.26
C GLU A 164 -0.25 -4.00 15.21
N LYS A 165 -1.34 -3.23 15.09
CA LYS A 165 -2.40 -3.48 14.12
C LYS A 165 -2.03 -3.03 12.71
N SER A 166 -1.13 -2.05 12.59
CA SER A 166 -0.70 -1.43 11.34
C SER A 166 0.08 -2.40 10.45
N ILE A 167 0.10 -2.10 9.15
CA ILE A 167 0.94 -2.80 8.17
C ILE A 167 2.11 -1.89 7.82
N PHE A 168 3.33 -2.42 7.85
CA PHE A 168 4.49 -1.73 7.30
C PHE A 168 4.69 -2.15 5.85
N LYS A 169 5.03 -1.22 4.96
CA LYS A 169 5.19 -1.47 3.53
C LYS A 169 6.50 -0.87 3.04
N PHE A 170 7.49 -1.69 2.71
CA PHE A 170 8.83 -1.26 2.30
C PHE A 170 9.11 -1.77 0.89
N ILE A 171 9.06 -0.87 -0.08
CA ILE A 171 9.22 -1.19 -1.50
C ILE A 171 10.52 -0.57 -2.00
N PHE A 172 11.37 -1.37 -2.64
CA PHE A 172 12.68 -0.93 -3.14
C PHE A 172 12.74 -1.05 -4.66
N THR A 173 13.87 -0.72 -5.28
CA THR A 173 14.12 -0.94 -6.71
C THR A 173 15.26 -1.92 -6.91
N ALA A 174 15.04 -2.97 -7.70
CA ALA A 174 16.07 -3.94 -8.02
C ALA A 174 16.95 -3.43 -9.17
N ASN A 175 18.23 -3.23 -8.89
CA ASN A 175 19.30 -2.95 -9.85
C ASN A 175 20.09 -4.23 -10.19
N SER A 176 19.95 -5.27 -9.36
CA SER A 176 20.51 -6.61 -9.55
C SER A 176 19.50 -7.69 -9.14
N PHE A 177 19.76 -8.96 -9.44
CA PHE A 177 18.88 -10.04 -8.98
C PHE A 177 18.99 -10.23 -7.46
N GLU A 178 20.18 -10.06 -6.91
CA GLU A 178 20.55 -10.22 -5.50
C GLU A 178 19.76 -9.28 -4.58
N ASP A 179 19.38 -8.10 -5.08
CA ASP A 179 18.55 -7.13 -4.38
C ASP A 179 17.24 -7.76 -3.87
N ASN A 180 16.70 -8.74 -4.58
CA ASN A 180 15.48 -9.44 -4.18
C ASN A 180 15.63 -10.19 -2.85
N MET A 181 16.85 -10.54 -2.41
CA MET A 181 17.05 -11.31 -1.18
C MET A 181 16.71 -10.49 0.07
N LEU A 182 16.91 -9.16 0.02
CA LEU A 182 16.59 -8.28 1.13
C LEU A 182 15.10 -8.32 1.53
N PRO A 183 14.12 -8.03 0.64
CA PRO A 183 12.72 -8.03 1.01
C PRO A 183 12.23 -9.41 1.47
N LEU A 184 12.78 -10.51 0.92
CA LEU A 184 12.51 -11.87 1.42
C LEU A 184 12.96 -12.02 2.88
N LYS A 185 14.20 -11.62 3.19
CA LYS A 185 14.76 -11.65 4.55
C LYS A 185 13.94 -10.80 5.52
N LEU A 186 13.57 -9.58 5.14
CA LEU A 186 12.75 -8.69 5.96
C LEU A 186 11.37 -9.30 6.25
N CYS A 187 10.70 -9.85 5.23
CA CYS A 187 9.41 -10.52 5.42
C CYS A 187 9.52 -11.68 6.40
N LYS A 188 10.54 -12.55 6.25
CA LYS A 188 10.71 -13.73 7.11
C LYS A 188 10.92 -13.33 8.57
N MET A 189 11.77 -12.33 8.79
CA MET A 189 12.09 -11.84 10.12
C MET A 189 10.94 -11.11 10.81
N LYS A 190 10.16 -10.33 10.06
CA LYS A 190 9.03 -9.58 10.63
C LYS A 190 7.84 -10.51 10.88
N SER A 191 7.61 -11.47 10.00
CA SER A 191 6.60 -12.51 10.18
C SER A 191 6.85 -13.38 11.42
N SER A 192 8.10 -13.77 11.70
CA SER A 192 8.43 -14.54 12.93
C SER A 192 8.19 -13.76 14.22
N LYS A 193 8.24 -12.42 14.15
CA LYS A 193 7.87 -11.51 15.25
C LYS A 193 6.40 -11.09 15.24
N LYS A 194 5.55 -11.71 14.41
CA LYS A 194 4.12 -11.38 14.22
C LYS A 194 3.87 -9.93 13.76
N GLN A 195 4.88 -9.27 13.19
CA GLN A 195 4.75 -7.93 12.61
C GLN A 195 4.29 -8.02 11.15
N LYS A 196 3.29 -7.24 10.76
CA LYS A 196 2.73 -7.24 9.41
C LYS A 196 3.61 -6.43 8.46
N LEU A 197 4.22 -7.09 7.48
CA LEU A 197 5.07 -6.45 6.48
C LEU A 197 4.60 -6.76 5.05
N VAL A 198 4.62 -5.74 4.19
CA VAL A 198 4.67 -5.87 2.74
C VAL A 198 6.03 -5.42 2.26
N SER A 199 6.75 -6.27 1.53
CA SER A 199 8.02 -5.86 0.94
C SER A 199 8.30 -6.62 -0.34
N PHE A 200 8.89 -5.93 -1.31
CA PHE A 200 9.40 -6.47 -2.58
C PHE A 200 10.17 -5.36 -3.30
N CYS A 201 10.87 -5.73 -4.38
CA CYS A 201 11.52 -4.79 -5.28
C CYS A 201 10.64 -4.50 -6.52
N MET A 202 10.75 -3.27 -7.02
CA MET A 202 10.19 -2.80 -8.30
C MET A 202 11.13 -3.14 -9.45
N GLY A 203 10.63 -2.92 -10.67
CA GLY A 203 11.35 -3.21 -11.90
C GLY A 203 11.20 -4.67 -12.33
N ASP A 204 11.67 -4.98 -13.54
CA ASP A 204 11.56 -6.32 -14.09
C ASP A 204 12.42 -7.33 -13.31
N LEU A 205 13.60 -6.89 -12.83
CA LEU A 205 14.43 -7.67 -11.91
C LEU A 205 13.74 -7.93 -10.56
N GLY A 206 12.82 -7.06 -10.14
CA GLY A 206 12.08 -7.17 -8.88
C GLY A 206 10.89 -8.13 -8.91
N ILE A 207 10.53 -8.67 -10.09
CA ILE A 207 9.41 -9.62 -10.25
C ILE A 207 9.56 -10.83 -9.32
N PHE A 208 10.80 -11.29 -9.10
CA PHE A 208 11.08 -12.40 -8.19
C PHE A 208 10.56 -12.12 -6.78
N SER A 209 11.04 -11.06 -6.12
CA SER A 209 10.59 -10.75 -4.75
C SER A 209 9.10 -10.42 -4.67
N ARG A 210 8.51 -9.79 -5.70
CA ARG A 210 7.06 -9.55 -5.77
C ARG A 210 6.23 -10.83 -5.65
N ILE A 211 6.70 -11.93 -6.24
CA ILE A 211 6.04 -13.24 -6.15
C ILE A 211 6.43 -13.95 -4.86
N PHE A 212 7.73 -14.00 -4.53
CA PHE A 212 8.24 -14.90 -3.50
C PHE A 212 8.11 -14.37 -2.06
N CYS A 213 8.03 -13.06 -1.84
CA CYS A 213 7.93 -12.49 -0.48
C CYS A 213 6.68 -12.95 0.28
N ILE A 214 5.58 -13.31 -0.39
CA ILE A 214 4.39 -13.86 0.28
C ILE A 214 4.67 -15.23 0.91
N PHE A 215 5.56 -16.04 0.33
CA PHE A 215 6.03 -17.30 0.91
C PHE A 215 7.02 -17.07 2.06
N SER A 216 7.68 -15.91 2.06
CA SER A 216 8.52 -15.43 3.15
C SER A 216 7.75 -14.68 4.23
N GLY A 217 6.41 -14.69 4.22
CA GLY A 217 5.60 -14.08 5.28
C GLY A 217 5.14 -12.64 5.03
N SER A 218 5.26 -12.14 3.80
CA SER A 218 4.61 -10.89 3.42
C SER A 218 3.09 -11.02 3.48
N VAL A 219 2.40 -10.02 4.04
CA VAL A 219 0.95 -10.11 4.29
C VAL A 219 0.09 -9.99 3.03
N LEU A 220 0.63 -9.40 1.95
CA LEU A 220 0.01 -9.32 0.63
C LEU A 220 1.06 -9.03 -0.45
N THR A 221 0.69 -9.20 -1.72
CA THR A 221 1.45 -8.71 -2.88
C THR A 221 0.57 -7.88 -3.80
N TYR A 222 1.18 -7.03 -4.63
CA TYR A 222 0.49 -6.17 -5.59
C TYR A 222 0.64 -6.69 -7.01
N CYS A 223 -0.46 -6.69 -7.75
CA CYS A 223 -0.56 -7.07 -9.15
C CYS A 223 -1.37 -6.03 -9.93
N SER A 224 -1.35 -6.06 -11.26
CA SER A 224 -2.16 -5.17 -12.10
C SER A 224 -3.43 -5.85 -12.61
N TYR A 225 -4.45 -5.06 -12.91
CA TYR A 225 -5.58 -5.51 -13.74
C TYR A 225 -5.32 -5.24 -15.23
N LYS A 226 -5.17 -3.96 -15.59
CA LYS A 226 -4.79 -3.51 -16.94
C LYS A 226 -3.64 -2.53 -16.83
N ASP A 227 -3.94 -1.38 -16.24
CA ASP A 227 -2.95 -0.34 -15.98
C ASP A 227 -1.95 -0.81 -14.92
N LYS A 228 -0.67 -0.49 -15.15
CA LYS A 228 0.36 -0.64 -14.14
C LYS A 228 0.48 0.68 -13.37
N THR A 229 0.38 0.62 -12.04
CA THR A 229 0.60 1.79 -11.16
C THR A 229 2.02 1.83 -10.56
N ALA A 230 2.86 0.84 -10.88
CA ALA A 230 4.26 0.76 -10.49
C ALA A 230 5.04 -0.18 -11.45
N PRO A 231 6.36 0.01 -11.63
CA PRO A 231 7.21 -0.87 -12.45
C PRO A 231 7.22 -2.33 -11.97
N GLY A 232 7.23 -3.28 -12.91
CA GLY A 232 7.26 -4.72 -12.63
C GLY A 232 5.94 -5.33 -12.16
N GLN A 233 4.80 -4.61 -12.25
CA GLN A 233 3.49 -5.20 -11.93
C GLN A 233 3.08 -6.28 -12.95
N ILE A 234 2.71 -7.44 -12.42
CA ILE A 234 2.24 -8.61 -13.16
C ILE A 234 0.71 -8.59 -13.18
N ASN A 235 0.08 -8.92 -14.31
CA ASN A 235 -1.37 -9.06 -14.38
C ASN A 235 -1.89 -10.11 -13.37
N ILE A 236 -3.02 -9.84 -12.71
CA ILE A 236 -3.60 -10.71 -11.69
C ILE A 236 -3.80 -12.16 -12.14
N ASN A 237 -4.22 -12.42 -13.38
CA ASN A 237 -4.41 -13.77 -13.88
C ASN A 237 -3.07 -14.49 -14.05
N LYS A 238 -2.06 -13.79 -14.57
CA LYS A 238 -0.69 -14.32 -14.68
C LYS A 238 -0.13 -14.64 -13.30
N LEU A 239 -0.23 -13.71 -12.34
CA LEU A 239 0.23 -13.94 -10.97
C LEU A 239 -0.46 -15.16 -10.35
N ARG A 240 -1.79 -15.28 -10.48
CA ARG A 240 -2.52 -16.44 -9.96
C ARG A 240 -2.10 -17.76 -10.58
N ASN A 241 -1.87 -17.79 -11.89
CA ASN A 241 -1.38 -18.99 -12.56
C ASN A 241 0.02 -19.37 -12.07
N THR A 242 0.91 -18.38 -11.89
CA THR A 242 2.22 -18.60 -11.27
C THR A 242 2.09 -19.12 -9.83
N LEU A 243 1.21 -18.54 -9.01
CA LEU A 243 1.00 -19.02 -7.63
C LEU A 243 0.35 -20.40 -7.56
N LYS A 244 -0.49 -20.77 -8.53
CA LYS A 244 -1.02 -22.13 -8.67
C LYS A 244 0.07 -23.13 -9.00
N LEU A 245 1.00 -22.77 -9.90
CA LEU A 245 2.16 -23.59 -10.24
C LEU A 245 3.11 -23.75 -9.04
N LEU A 246 3.41 -22.63 -8.37
CA LEU A 246 4.26 -22.55 -7.18
C LEU A 246 3.55 -23.00 -5.90
N ASN A 247 2.39 -23.65 -5.97
CA ASN A 247 1.60 -24.03 -4.80
C ASN A 247 2.33 -25.13 -4.02
N PHE A 248 3.41 -24.74 -3.33
CA PHE A 248 4.19 -25.54 -2.40
C PHE A 248 3.20 -26.07 -1.37
N ARG A 249 2.76 -27.30 -1.59
CA ARG A 249 2.13 -28.11 -0.56
C ARG A 249 3.26 -28.41 0.43
N THR A 250 3.40 -27.57 1.45
CA THR A 250 4.06 -27.93 2.70
C THR A 250 2.98 -28.26 3.70
#